data_AF-A0A3N5SPQ7-F1
#
_entry.id   AF-A0A3N5SPQ7-F1
#
_cell.length_a   1.000
_cell.length_b   1.000
_cell.length_c   1.000
_cell.angle_alpha   90.00
_cell.angle_beta   90.00
_cell.angle_gamma   90.00
#
_symmetry.space_group_name_H-M   'P 1'
#
loop_
_entity.id
_entity.type
_entity.pdbx_description
1 polymer ?
#
loop_
_entity_poly.entity_id
_entity_poly.type
_entity_poly.pdbx_seq_one_letter_code
_entity_poly.pdbx_strand_id
1 'polypeptide(L)'
;MITYYGKKWLEACRDEMNNSEKHMKKSRRLTGSYFFRVWDGPDGKDRKAIWEFSEGKCIRVEFESKQAPWKELREEAMDERRYVGRFSCPFKMMASLNKG
;
A
#
# COMPACT_ATOMS: atom_id res chain seq x y z
N MET A 1 -2.95 -16.83 8.75
CA MET A 1 -2.33 -15.67 9.42
C MET A 1 -2.48 -14.45 8.50
N ILE A 2 -2.93 -13.30 9.02
CA ILE A 2 -2.97 -12.05 8.24
C ILE A 2 -1.56 -11.45 8.31
N THR A 3 -0.85 -11.43 7.19
CA THR A 3 0.48 -10.83 7.11
C THR A 3 0.34 -9.35 6.84
N TYR A 4 1.01 -8.53 7.64
CA TYR A 4 1.06 -7.07 7.43
C TYR A 4 1.46 -6.75 5.99
N TYR A 5 0.70 -5.85 5.36
CA TYR A 5 0.84 -5.48 3.95
C TYR A 5 0.66 -6.62 2.93
N GLY A 6 0.13 -7.78 3.33
CA GLY A 6 -0.31 -8.83 2.42
C GLY A 6 -1.72 -8.56 1.90
N LYS A 7 -2.12 -9.27 0.83
CA LYS A 7 -3.43 -9.08 0.15
C LYS A 7 -4.62 -8.97 1.11
N LYS A 8 -4.81 -9.95 1.99
CA LYS A 8 -5.93 -9.97 2.96
C LYS A 8 -5.90 -8.79 3.94
N TRP A 9 -4.70 -8.34 4.31
CA TRP A 9 -4.56 -7.17 5.19
C TRP A 9 -4.96 -5.89 4.45
N LEU A 10 -4.52 -5.73 3.20
CA LEU A 10 -4.87 -4.58 2.37
C LEU A 10 -6.38 -4.51 2.12
N GLU A 11 -7.01 -5.65 1.81
CA GLU A 11 -8.47 -5.75 1.64
C GLU A 11 -9.21 -5.35 2.92
N ALA A 12 -8.81 -5.86 4.08
CA ALA A 12 -9.38 -5.48 5.37
C ALA A 12 -9.21 -3.98 5.65
N CYS A 13 -8.03 -3.41 5.37
CA CYS A 13 -7.79 -1.98 5.55
C CYS A 13 -8.64 -1.12 4.60
N ARG A 14 -8.83 -1.54 3.34
CA ARG A 14 -9.73 -0.85 2.41
C ARG A 14 -11.15 -0.79 2.98
N ASP A 15 -11.65 -1.95 3.43
CA ASP A 15 -13.01 -2.06 3.94
C ASP A 15 -13.18 -1.23 5.22
N GLU A 16 -12.20 -1.26 6.14
CA GLU A 16 -12.21 -0.42 7.35
C GLU A 16 -12.16 1.08 7.02
N MET A 17 -11.28 1.50 6.11
CA MET A 17 -11.19 2.92 5.71
C MET A 17 -12.49 3.44 5.12
N ASN A 18 -13.14 2.64 4.26
CA ASN A 18 -14.37 3.03 3.59
C ASN A 18 -15.59 3.07 4.53
N ASN A 19 -15.57 2.30 5.62
CA ASN A 19 -16.64 2.28 6.62
C ASN A 19 -16.37 3.22 7.82
N SER A 20 -15.17 3.79 7.91
CA SER A 20 -14.79 4.69 8.99
C SER A 20 -15.18 6.14 8.71
N GLU A 21 -16.19 6.65 9.42
CA GLU A 21 -16.58 8.07 9.34
C GLU A 21 -15.41 9.03 9.66
N LYS A 22 -14.57 8.65 10.63
CA LYS A 22 -13.38 9.41 11.02
C LYS A 22 -12.40 9.52 9.84
N HIS A 23 -12.18 8.42 9.11
CA HIS A 23 -11.34 8.43 7.92
C HIS A 23 -11.98 9.33 6.86
N MET A 24 -13.23 9.07 6.48
CA MET A 24 -13.93 9.79 5.41
C MET A 24 -13.97 11.31 5.63
N LYS A 25 -14.17 11.76 6.87
CA LYS A 25 -14.14 13.19 7.20
C LYS A 25 -12.78 13.84 6.92
N LYS A 26 -11.68 13.12 7.17
CA LYS A 26 -10.30 13.60 6.98
C LYS A 26 -9.81 13.42 5.55
N SER A 27 -10.22 12.35 4.89
CA SER A 27 -9.73 11.95 3.56
C SER A 27 -10.58 12.46 2.41
N ARG A 28 -11.65 13.25 2.63
CA ARG A 28 -12.56 13.75 1.56
C ARG A 28 -11.91 14.37 0.31
N ARG A 29 -10.66 14.86 0.41
CA ARG A 29 -9.89 15.45 -0.71
C ARG A 29 -8.85 14.50 -1.30
N LEU A 30 -8.74 13.30 -0.78
CA LEU A 30 -7.80 12.29 -1.21
C LEU A 30 -8.34 11.63 -2.48
N THR A 31 -7.70 11.95 -3.60
CA THR A 31 -8.01 11.38 -4.92
C THR A 31 -6.70 11.07 -5.63
N GLY A 32 -6.66 9.94 -6.33
CA GLY A 32 -5.54 9.49 -7.13
C GLY A 32 -4.95 8.16 -6.66
N SER A 33 -3.94 7.70 -7.38
CA SER A 33 -3.28 6.42 -7.12
C SER A 33 -1.96 6.61 -6.38
N TYR A 34 -1.74 5.81 -5.34
CA TYR A 34 -0.53 5.82 -4.53
C TYR A 34 0.18 4.48 -4.62
N PHE A 35 1.47 4.53 -4.91
CA PHE A 35 2.27 3.37 -5.15
C PHE A 35 3.14 3.02 -3.93
N PHE A 36 3.11 1.76 -3.50
CA PHE A 36 3.86 1.29 -2.34
C PHE A 36 4.72 0.09 -2.70
N ARG A 37 5.99 0.17 -2.30
CA ARG A 37 6.98 -0.90 -2.40
C ARG A 37 7.47 -1.23 -1.01
N VAL A 38 7.24 -2.46 -0.57
CA VAL A 38 7.66 -2.95 0.75
C VAL A 38 8.63 -4.08 0.55
N TRP A 39 9.86 -3.91 1.02
CA TRP A 39 10.94 -4.87 0.83
C TRP A 39 11.10 -5.81 2.00
N ASP A 40 11.71 -6.97 1.76
CA ASP A 40 12.22 -7.87 2.81
C ASP A 40 11.13 -8.25 3.83
N GLY A 41 9.97 -8.66 3.32
CA GLY A 41 8.88 -9.19 4.15
C GLY A 41 9.34 -10.37 5.02
N PRO A 42 8.67 -10.65 6.14
CA PRO A 42 9.05 -11.74 7.06
C PRO A 42 8.90 -13.14 6.45
N ASP A 43 8.16 -13.24 5.34
CA ASP A 43 8.01 -14.41 4.48
C ASP A 43 9.04 -14.45 3.33
N GLY A 44 10.05 -13.58 3.37
CA GLY A 44 11.10 -13.48 2.36
C GLY A 44 10.63 -12.84 1.05
N LYS A 45 9.52 -12.09 1.04
CA LYS A 45 8.94 -11.51 -0.18
C LYS A 45 8.99 -9.99 -0.21
N ASP A 46 9.25 -9.44 -1.39
CA ASP A 46 8.99 -8.04 -1.70
C ASP A 46 7.53 -7.90 -2.17
N ARG A 47 6.91 -6.77 -1.82
CA ARG A 47 5.49 -6.51 -2.08
C ARG A 47 5.30 -5.19 -2.82
N LYS A 48 4.43 -5.25 -3.82
CA LYS A 48 3.93 -4.15 -4.61
C LYS A 48 2.46 -3.94 -4.23
N ALA A 49 2.07 -2.73 -3.86
CA ALA A 49 0.65 -2.39 -3.73
C ALA A 49 0.35 -1.04 -4.35
N ILE A 50 -0.79 -0.94 -5.02
CA ILE A 50 -1.29 0.32 -5.58
C ILE A 50 -2.66 0.57 -4.97
N TRP A 51 -2.78 1.69 -4.26
CA TRP A 51 -4.03 2.14 -3.67
C TRP A 51 -4.63 3.23 -4.54
N GLU A 52 -5.86 3.04 -4.98
CA GLU A 52 -6.61 4.04 -5.73
C GLU A 52 -7.70 4.63 -4.86
N PHE A 53 -7.69 5.97 -4.75
CA PHE A 53 -8.66 6.72 -3.97
C PHE A 53 -9.48 7.66 -4.87
N SER A 54 -10.75 7.81 -4.51
CA SER A 54 -11.64 8.84 -5.04
C SER A 54 -12.45 9.43 -3.90
N GLU A 55 -12.31 10.73 -3.67
CA GLU A 55 -13.02 11.48 -2.62
C GLU A 55 -12.90 10.84 -1.23
N GLY A 56 -11.71 10.31 -0.92
CA GLY A 56 -11.42 9.65 0.34
C GLY A 56 -11.80 8.18 0.42
N LYS A 57 -12.58 7.65 -0.53
CA LYS A 57 -12.87 6.21 -0.62
C LYS A 57 -11.74 5.49 -1.33
N CYS A 58 -11.28 4.37 -0.77
CA CYS A 58 -10.42 3.45 -1.49
C CYS A 58 -11.28 2.56 -2.42
N ILE A 59 -11.23 2.85 -3.72
CA ILE A 59 -12.04 2.16 -4.73
C ILE A 59 -11.36 0.89 -5.25
N ARG A 60 -10.03 0.83 -5.18
CA ARG A 60 -9.25 -0.31 -5.66
C ARG A 60 -7.94 -0.44 -4.89
N VAL A 61 -7.55 -1.70 -4.65
CA VAL A 61 -6.20 -2.04 -4.20
C VAL A 61 -5.66 -3.15 -5.09
N GLU A 62 -4.55 -2.88 -5.76
CA GLU A 62 -3.79 -3.91 -6.46
C GLU A 62 -2.68 -4.43 -5.55
N PHE A 63 -2.41 -5.72 -5.63
CA PHE A 63 -1.36 -6.36 -4.85
C PHE A 63 -0.61 -7.40 -5.68
N GLU A 64 0.71 -7.32 -5.62
CA GLU A 64 1.61 -8.33 -6.17
C GLU A 64 2.74 -8.58 -5.16
N SER A 65 3.23 -9.81 -5.12
CA SER A 65 4.38 -10.17 -4.29
C SER A 65 5.25 -11.17 -5.00
N LYS A 66 6.57 -11.01 -4.89
CA LYS A 66 7.57 -11.96 -5.39
C LYS A 66 8.63 -12.21 -4.34
N GLN A 67 9.40 -13.29 -4.54
CA GLN A 67 10.53 -13.59 -3.68
C GLN A 67 11.53 -12.43 -3.67
N ALA A 68 12.02 -12.06 -2.49
CA ALA A 68 13.05 -11.05 -2.34
C ALA A 68 14.43 -11.63 -2.71
N PRO A 69 15.32 -10.85 -3.34
CA PRO A 69 15.09 -9.49 -3.81
C PRO A 69 14.34 -9.47 -5.16
N TRP A 70 13.22 -8.74 -5.21
CA TRP A 70 12.53 -8.47 -6.47
C TRP A 70 13.17 -7.25 -7.14
N LYS A 71 14.23 -7.51 -7.92
CA LYS A 71 15.08 -6.45 -8.51
C LYS A 71 14.28 -5.49 -9.39
N GLU A 72 13.41 -6.02 -10.24
CA GLU A 72 12.62 -5.22 -11.17
C GLU A 72 11.73 -4.21 -10.44
N LEU A 73 11.13 -4.59 -9.30
CA LEU A 73 10.33 -3.69 -8.48
C LEU A 73 11.17 -2.58 -7.84
N ARG A 74 12.37 -2.93 -7.37
CA ARG A 74 13.28 -1.98 -6.69
C ARG A 74 13.82 -0.93 -7.67
N GLU A 75 14.08 -1.36 -8.91
CA GLU A 75 14.58 -0.52 -10.01
C GLU A 75 13.46 0.22 -10.77
N GLU A 76 12.19 -0.20 -10.65
CA GLU A 76 11.04 0.43 -11.30
C GLU A 76 11.04 1.96 -11.06
N ALA A 77 11.05 2.74 -12.15
CA ALA A 77 10.94 4.19 -12.10
C ALA A 77 9.54 4.62 -11.63
N MET A 78 9.41 5.84 -11.12
CA MET A 78 8.08 6.36 -10.77
C MET A 78 7.37 6.81 -12.04
N ASP A 79 6.18 6.25 -12.29
CA ASP A 79 5.26 6.77 -13.29
C ASP A 79 4.47 7.95 -12.68
N GLU A 80 5.00 9.16 -12.87
CA GLU A 80 4.41 10.41 -12.36
C GLU A 80 3.07 10.77 -13.02
N ARG A 81 2.75 10.17 -14.17
CA ARG A 81 1.45 10.37 -14.83
C ARG A 81 0.37 9.52 -14.18
N ARG A 82 0.75 8.35 -13.67
CA ARG A 82 -0.18 7.39 -13.07
C ARG A 82 -0.32 7.56 -11.56
N TYR A 83 0.75 7.93 -10.86
CA TYR A 83 0.78 7.93 -9.40
C TYR A 83 1.02 9.32 -8.82
N VAL A 84 0.22 9.68 -7.81
CA VAL A 84 0.40 10.91 -7.02
C VAL A 84 1.68 10.83 -6.18
N GLY A 85 2.05 9.62 -5.75
CA GLY A 85 3.22 9.42 -4.91
C GLY A 85 3.67 7.97 -4.87
N ARG A 86 4.93 7.77 -4.52
CA ARG A 86 5.53 6.46 -4.30
C ARG A 86 6.22 6.38 -2.94
N PHE A 87 5.90 5.35 -2.18
CA PHE A 87 6.56 5.02 -0.93
C PHE A 87 7.38 3.75 -1.10
N SER A 88 8.63 3.79 -0.65
CA SER A 88 9.57 2.67 -0.76
C SER A 88 10.29 2.50 0.56
N CYS A 89 10.11 1.35 1.20
CA CYS A 89 10.75 1.10 2.49
C CYS A 89 10.85 -0.40 2.80
N PRO A 90 11.81 -0.81 3.64
CA PRO A 90 11.83 -2.15 4.22
C PRO A 90 10.60 -2.43 5.09
N PHE A 91 10.19 -3.69 5.16
CA PHE A 91 9.07 -4.15 5.97
C PHE A 91 9.21 -3.73 7.44
N LYS A 92 10.42 -3.86 8.00
CA LYS A 92 10.70 -3.50 9.40
C LYS A 92 10.37 -2.03 9.69
N MET A 93 10.72 -1.13 8.78
CA MET A 93 10.40 0.30 8.90
C MET A 93 8.90 0.52 8.76
N MET A 94 8.28 -0.06 7.72
CA MET A 94 6.84 0.11 7.49
C MET A 94 6.00 -0.42 8.67
N ALA A 95 6.40 -1.54 9.27
CA ALA A 95 5.71 -2.12 10.41
C ALA A 95 5.83 -1.25 11.67
N SER A 96 6.96 -0.57 11.87
CA SER A 96 7.14 0.35 13.01
C SER A 96 6.22 1.56 12.95
N LEU A 97 5.92 2.08 11.75
CA LEU A 97 5.02 3.23 11.56
C LEU A 97 3.55 2.93 11.91
N ASN A 98 3.16 1.65 11.91
CA ASN A 98 1.80 1.21 12.20
C ASN A 98 1.60 0.67 13.63
N LYS A 99 2.60 0.83 14.52
CA LYS A 99 2.47 0.55 15.96
C LYS A 99 1.97 1.76 16.77
N GLY A 100 1.33 2.72 16.09
CA GLY A 100 0.79 3.93 16.72
C GLY A 100 -0.19 3.64 17.84
#